data_AF-A0A3D2M2P3-F1
#
_entry.id   AF-A0A3D2M2P3-F1
#
_cell.length_a   1.000
_cell.length_b   1.000
_cell.length_c   1.000
_cell.angle_alpha   90.00
_cell.angle_beta   90.00
_cell.angle_gamma   90.00
#
_symmetry.space_group_name_H-M   'P 1'
#
loop_
_entity.id
_entity.type
_entity.pdbx_description
1 polymer ?
#
loop_
_entity_poly.entity_id
_entity_poly.type
_entity_poly.pdbx_seq_one_letter_code
_entity_poly.pdbx_strand_id
1 'polypeptide(L)' 'MKLIDIARLANVSVTTASYVLNGKAAQRRISPGTVERVMAVAQQQGFQLDQQAAGLRRGQSR' A
#
# COMPACT_ATOMS: atom_id res chain seq x y z
N MET A 1 -1.79 7.28 -10.78
CA MET A 1 -1.70 5.80 -10.80
C MET A 1 -2.44 5.24 -9.59
N LYS A 2 -3.09 4.06 -9.66
CA LYS A 2 -3.90 3.56 -8.55
C LYS A 2 -3.06 2.65 -7.64
N LEU A 3 -3.42 2.58 -6.35
CA LEU A 3 -2.80 1.67 -5.38
C LEU A 3 -2.77 0.20 -5.84
N ILE A 4 -3.77 -0.21 -6.62
CA ILE A 4 -3.88 -1.54 -7.23
C ILE A 4 -2.68 -1.85 -8.13
N ASP A 5 -2.21 -0.87 -8.89
CA ASP A 5 -1.14 -1.05 -9.86
C ASP A 5 0.20 -1.26 -9.13
N ILE A 6 0.43 -0.51 -8.05
CA ILE A 6 1.62 -0.67 -7.19
C ILE A 6 1.63 -2.04 -6.51
N ALA A 7 0.47 -2.47 -6.02
CA ALA A 7 0.33 -3.78 -5.41
C ALA A 7 0.67 -4.91 -6.38
N ARG A 8 0.18 -4.81 -7.63
CA ARG A 8 0.50 -5.78 -8.70
C ARG A 8 1.98 -5.78 -9.04
N LEU A 9 2.59 -4.60 -9.24
CA LEU A 9 4.00 -4.47 -9.59
C LEU A 9 4.93 -4.97 -8.48
N ALA A 10 4.58 -4.73 -7.21
CA ALA A 10 5.34 -5.22 -6.07
C ALA A 10 5.03 -6.69 -5.71
N ASN A 11 4.12 -7.35 -6.44
CA ASN A 11 3.64 -8.70 -6.19
C ASN A 11 3.11 -8.89 -4.76
N VAL A 12 2.22 -7.98 -4.32
CA VAL A 12 1.59 -7.99 -3.00
C VAL A 12 0.09 -7.72 -3.10
N SER A 13 -0.65 -7.96 -2.02
CA SER A 13 -2.05 -7.54 -1.96
C SER A 13 -2.18 -6.01 -1.88
N VAL A 14 -3.31 -5.48 -2.39
CA VAL A 14 -3.65 -4.04 -2.29
C VAL A 14 -3.62 -3.57 -0.84
N THR A 15 -4.06 -4.42 0.09
CA THR A 15 -4.06 -4.14 1.52
C THR A 15 -2.64 -4.13 2.09
N THR A 16 -1.76 -5.02 1.65
CA THR A 16 -0.33 -5.02 2.03
C THR A 16 0.35 -3.76 1.54
N ALA A 17 0.16 -3.39 0.26
CA ALA A 17 0.68 -2.12 -0.27
C ALA A 17 0.12 -0.94 0.51
N SER A 18 -1.17 -0.95 0.85
CA SER A 18 -1.79 0.07 1.70
C SER A 18 -1.09 0.17 3.06
N TYR A 19 -0.87 -0.95 3.75
CA TYR A 19 -0.21 -0.92 5.06
C TYR A 19 1.23 -0.45 4.98
N VAL A 20 1.97 -0.83 3.94
CA VAL A 20 3.34 -0.36 3.73
C VAL A 20 3.37 1.15 3.51
N LEU A 21 2.56 1.65 2.58
CA LEU A 21 2.55 3.06 2.23
C LEU A 21 1.92 3.95 3.33
N ASN A 22 1.04 3.39 4.17
CA ASN A 22 0.52 4.06 5.38
C ASN A 22 1.45 3.90 6.61
N GLY A 23 2.66 3.34 6.47
CA GLY A 23 3.59 3.16 7.60
C GLY A 23 3.17 2.11 8.64
N LYS A 24 2.14 1.32 8.35
CA LYS A 24 1.62 0.23 9.21
C LYS A 24 2.30 -1.13 8.94
N ALA A 25 3.39 -1.16 8.19
CA ALA A 25 4.11 -2.38 7.85
C ALA A 25 4.63 -3.14 9.08
N ALA A 26 5.24 -2.42 10.03
CA ALA A 26 5.79 -2.99 11.25
C ALA A 26 4.70 -3.64 12.11
N GLN A 27 3.55 -2.98 12.25
CA GLN A 27 2.38 -3.49 12.99
C GLN A 27 1.83 -4.78 12.38
N ARG A 28 1.88 -4.89 11.05
CA ARG A 28 1.41 -6.05 10.29
C ARG A 28 2.47 -7.13 10.11
N ARG A 29 3.65 -6.98 10.73
CA ARG A 29 4.81 -7.90 10.63
C ARG A 29 5.16 -8.22 9.17
N ILE A 30 5.03 -7.23 8.29
CA ILE A 30 5.38 -7.39 6.87
C ILE A 30 6.90 -7.51 6.79
N SER A 31 7.37 -8.49 6.01
CA SER A 31 8.81 -8.70 5.86
C SER A 31 9.49 -7.46 5.27
N PRO A 32 10.69 -7.10 5.75
CA PRO A 32 11.39 -5.91 5.28
C PRO A 32 11.65 -5.95 3.76
N GLY A 33 11.95 -7.12 3.19
CA GLY A 33 12.09 -7.26 1.73
C GLY A 33 10.79 -7.03 0.95
N THR A 34 9.62 -7.16 1.57
CA THR A 34 8.34 -6.78 0.94
C THR A 34 8.10 -5.29 1.06
N VAL A 35 8.48 -4.69 2.19
CA VAL A 35 8.40 -3.24 2.41
C VAL A 35 9.26 -2.51 1.38
N GLU A 36 10.53 -2.91 1.23
CA GLU A 36 11.45 -2.31 0.26
C GLU A 36 10.94 -2.39 -1.17
N ARG A 37 10.45 -3.56 -1.61
CA ARG A 37 9.89 -3.71 -2.97
C ARG A 37 8.72 -2.76 -3.22
N VAL A 38 7.78 -2.65 -2.27
CA VAL A 38 6.63 -1.75 -2.40
C VAL A 38 7.09 -0.28 -2.41
N MET A 39 8.01 0.08 -1.53
CA MET A 39 8.54 1.45 -1.44
C MET A 39 9.32 1.84 -2.70
N ALA A 40 10.13 0.93 -3.24
CA ALA A 40 10.87 1.14 -4.48
C ALA A 40 9.93 1.37 -5.67
N VAL A 41 8.91 0.52 -5.83
CA VAL A 41 7.89 0.70 -6.87
C VAL A 41 7.12 2.01 -6.68
N ALA A 42 6.73 2.34 -5.45
CA ALA A 42 6.00 3.57 -5.18
C ALA A 42 6.83 4.83 -5.47
N GLN A 43 8.12 4.82 -5.15
CA GLN A 43 9.04 5.91 -5.49
C GLN A 43 9.25 6.03 -6.99
N GLN A 44 9.52 4.92 -7.69
CA GLN A 44 9.70 4.91 -9.15
C GLN A 44 8.47 5.45 -9.88
N GLN A 45 7.28 5.19 -9.34
CA GLN A 45 6.01 5.61 -9.94
C GLN A 45 5.52 6.97 -9.44
N GLY A 46 6.26 7.64 -8.55
CA GLY A 46 5.87 8.93 -7.98
C GLY A 46 4.54 8.87 -7.21
N PHE A 47 4.22 7.73 -6.60
CA PHE A 47 2.95 7.57 -5.90
C PHE A 47 2.94 8.36 -4.60
N GLN A 48 2.25 9.49 -4.62
CA GLN A 48 1.88 10.21 -3.40
C GLN A 48 0.63 9.58 -2.81
N LEU A 49 0.71 9.25 -1.53
CA LEU A 49 -0.42 8.72 -0.79
C LEU A 49 -1.50 9.80 -0.68
N ASP A 50 -2.53 9.73 -1.52
CA ASP A 50 -3.76 10.47 -1.29
C ASP A 50 -4.39 9.92 -0.01
N GLN A 51 -4.11 10.60 1.12
CA GLN A 51 -4.62 10.27 2.45
C GLN A 51 -6.17 10.17 2.50
N GLN A 52 -6.84 10.70 1.48
CA GLN A 52 -8.29 10.69 1.27
C GLN A 52 -8.90 9.29 1.04
N ALA A 53 -8.13 8.31 0.55
CA ALA A 53 -8.68 6.98 0.23
C ALA A 53 -8.95 6.08 1.46
N ALA A 54 -8.43 6.44 2.64
CA ALA A 54 -8.58 5.65 3.86
C ALA A 54 -9.95 5.85 4.57
N GLY A 55 -10.64 6.96 4.30
CA GLY A 55 -11.90 7.31 4.98
C GLY A 55 -13.14 6.57 4.45
N LEU A 56 -13.17 6.20 3.17
CA LEU A 56 -14.43 5.77 2.51
C LEU A 56 -14.72 4.26 2.59
N ARG A 57 -13.83 3.43 3.17
CA ARG A 57 -14.02 1.96 3.26
C ARG A 57 -14.49 1.45 4.63
N ARG A 58 -14.92 2.33 5.54
CA ARG A 58 -15.56 1.91 6.82
C ARG A 58 -17.09 1.89 6.79
N GLY A 59 -17.71 2.11 5.63
CA GLY A 59 -19.18 2.28 5.52
C GLY A 59 -19.93 1.23 4.70
N GLN A 60 -19.29 0.17 4.20
CA GLN A 60 -20.01 -0.86 3.44
C GLN A 60 -19.82 -2.23 4.09
N SER A 61 -20.30 -2.30 5.34
CA SER A 61 -20.75 -3.54 5.95
C SER A 61 -22.00 -3.99 5.20
N ARG A 62 -22.03 -5.25 4.77
CA ARG A 62 -23.27 -6.00 4.64
C ARG A 62 -23.25 -7.08 5.70
#